data_AF-A0A8T8SAI0-F1
#
_entry.id   AF-A0A8T8SAI0-F1
#
_cell.length_a   1.000
_cell.length_b   1.000
_cell.length_c   1.000
_cell.angle_alpha   90.00
_cell.angle_beta   90.00
_cell.angle_gamma   90.00
#
_symmetry.space_group_name_H-M   'P 1'
#
loop_
_entity.id
_entity.type
_entity.pdbx_description
1 polymer ?
#
loop_
_entity_poly.entity_id
_entity_poly.type
_entity_poly.pdbx_seq_one_letter_code
_entity_poly.pdbx_strand_id
1 'polypeptide(L)'
;AITNSRQLAIDRDLATLQSNLLDLEIALTRARQAVSEGNREKANLVYQRNAENQQELNAIDAALSRASIEMQVAQLLGQQAGYNEQLAQMEAAADETRSEQRTYRILRTNPDGGTSVIIGDEATALKPHDLVEIGISTSPVSRASTRQSSSVTMPLQPSTLALDTTANTSILRGNEAQHQP
;
A
#
# COMPACT_ATOMS: atom_id res chain seq x y z
N ALA A 1 -24.80 -61.90 -76.91
CA ALA A 1 -24.76 -61.95 -75.43
C ALA A 1 -23.65 -61.10 -74.81
N ILE A 2 -22.49 -60.93 -75.45
CA ILE A 2 -21.32 -60.23 -74.87
C ILE A 2 -21.55 -58.72 -74.62
N THR A 3 -22.36 -58.04 -75.46
CA THR A 3 -22.65 -56.60 -75.32
C THR A 3 -23.41 -56.25 -74.02
N ASN A 4 -24.28 -57.15 -73.55
CA ASN A 4 -25.06 -56.94 -72.32
C ASN A 4 -24.17 -56.99 -71.07
N SER A 5 -23.16 -57.86 -71.05
CA SER A 5 -22.22 -57.99 -69.93
C SER A 5 -21.34 -56.74 -69.72
N ARG A 6 -20.92 -56.09 -70.81
CA ARG A 6 -20.14 -54.84 -70.73
C ARG A 6 -21.00 -53.68 -70.22
N GLN A 7 -22.24 -53.59 -70.69
CA GLN A 7 -23.16 -52.56 -70.25
C GLN A 7 -23.49 -52.70 -68.76
N LEU A 8 -23.74 -53.93 -68.29
CA LEU A 8 -23.94 -54.21 -66.87
C LEU A 8 -22.72 -53.86 -66.00
N ALA A 9 -21.50 -54.08 -66.50
CA ALA A 9 -20.28 -53.72 -65.78
C ALA A 9 -20.14 -52.19 -65.65
N ILE A 10 -20.40 -51.45 -66.73
CA ILE A 10 -20.37 -49.98 -66.72
C ILE A 10 -21.44 -49.42 -65.77
N ASP A 11 -22.65 -49.97 -65.77
CA ASP A 11 -23.72 -49.52 -64.88
C ASP A 11 -23.37 -49.75 -63.40
N ARG A 12 -22.70 -50.85 -63.09
CA ARG A 12 -22.19 -51.13 -61.73
C ARG A 12 -21.08 -50.17 -61.34
N ASP A 13 -20.12 -49.93 -62.22
CA ASP A 13 -19.02 -48.99 -61.96
C ASP A 13 -19.56 -47.57 -61.74
N LEU A 14 -20.50 -47.13 -62.59
CA LEU A 14 -21.17 -45.84 -62.46
C LEU A 14 -21.91 -45.72 -61.13
N ALA A 15 -22.63 -46.76 -60.71
CA ALA A 15 -23.29 -46.79 -59.40
C ALA A 15 -22.28 -46.71 -58.24
N THR A 16 -21.15 -47.42 -58.32
CA THR A 16 -20.08 -47.35 -57.32
C THR A 16 -19.46 -45.95 -57.26
N LEU A 17 -19.16 -45.33 -58.41
CA LEU A 17 -18.63 -43.96 -58.46
C LEU A 17 -19.61 -42.94 -57.86
N GLN A 18 -20.90 -43.06 -58.17
CA GLN A 18 -21.95 -42.19 -57.62
C GLN A 18 -22.07 -42.33 -56.11
N SER A 19 -22.01 -43.56 -55.57
CA SER A 19 -22.02 -43.80 -54.13
C SER A 19 -20.80 -43.16 -53.45
N ASN A 20 -19.60 -43.36 -54.00
CA ASN A 20 -18.37 -42.78 -53.45
C ASN A 20 -18.39 -41.24 -53.50
N LEU A 21 -18.94 -40.65 -54.56
CA LEU A 21 -19.08 -39.20 -54.67
C LEU A 21 -20.03 -38.64 -53.59
N LEU A 22 -21.17 -39.30 -53.37
CA LEU A 22 -22.12 -38.93 -52.32
C LEU A 22 -21.46 -39.01 -50.93
N ASP A 23 -20.70 -40.07 -50.66
CA ASP A 23 -19.98 -40.22 -49.39
C ASP A 23 -18.94 -39.12 -49.19
N LEU A 24 -18.20 -38.75 -50.24
CA LEU A 24 -17.25 -37.63 -50.21
C LEU A 24 -17.94 -36.28 -49.99
N GLU A 25 -19.10 -36.06 -50.61
CA GLU A 25 -19.88 -34.84 -50.42
C GLU A 25 -20.43 -34.73 -48.98
N ILE A 26 -20.89 -35.85 -48.41
CA ILE A 26 -21.28 -35.93 -47.00
C ILE A 26 -20.07 -35.65 -46.11
N ALA A 27 -18.92 -36.26 -46.37
CA ALA A 27 -17.69 -36.04 -45.61
C ALA A 27 -17.23 -34.58 -45.68
N LEU A 28 -17.29 -33.96 -46.87
CA LEU A 28 -16.95 -32.56 -47.07
C LEU A 28 -17.91 -31.63 -46.32
N THR A 29 -19.21 -31.90 -46.37
CA THR A 29 -20.23 -31.12 -45.67
C THR A 29 -20.03 -31.20 -44.16
N ARG A 30 -19.76 -32.41 -43.63
CA ARG A 30 -19.42 -32.61 -42.23
C ARG A 30 -18.13 -31.90 -41.84
N ALA A 31 -17.08 -31.96 -42.67
CA ALA A 31 -15.83 -31.26 -42.41
C ALA A 31 -16.04 -29.72 -42.37
N ARG A 32 -16.84 -29.17 -43.28
CA ARG A 32 -17.20 -27.74 -43.28
C ARG A 32 -17.99 -27.35 -42.03
N GLN A 33 -18.95 -28.18 -41.63
CA GLN A 33 -19.71 -27.99 -40.40
C GLN A 33 -18.79 -27.98 -39.18
N ALA A 34 -17.91 -28.99 -39.06
CA ALA A 34 -16.95 -29.09 -37.97
C ALA A 34 -15.99 -27.89 -37.90
N VAL A 35 -15.51 -27.38 -39.04
CA VAL A 35 -14.68 -26.17 -39.09
C VAL A 35 -15.48 -24.93 -38.64
N SER A 36 -16.73 -24.80 -39.06
CA SER A 36 -17.61 -23.70 -38.64
C SER A 36 -17.87 -23.73 -37.13
N GLU A 37 -18.14 -24.92 -36.59
CA GLU A 37 -18.34 -25.15 -35.16
C GLU A 37 -17.06 -24.84 -34.36
N GLY A 38 -15.91 -25.36 -34.81
CA GLY A 38 -14.63 -25.07 -34.17
C GLY A 38 -14.25 -23.58 -34.21
N ASN A 39 -14.58 -22.86 -35.29
CA ASN A 39 -14.37 -21.42 -35.36
C ASN A 39 -15.27 -20.64 -34.38
N ARG A 40 -16.54 -21.06 -34.23
CA ARG A 40 -17.47 -20.48 -33.25
C ARG A 40 -17.01 -20.77 -31.82
N GLU A 41 -16.59 -22.00 -31.55
CA GLU A 41 -16.06 -22.40 -30.25
C GLU A 41 -14.80 -21.62 -29.89
N LYS A 42 -13.86 -21.47 -30.83
CA LYS A 42 -12.66 -20.63 -30.65
C LYS A 42 -13.05 -19.19 -30.29
N ALA A 43 -14.01 -18.61 -31.00
CA ALA A 43 -14.47 -17.26 -30.70
C ALA A 43 -15.08 -17.17 -29.30
N ASN A 44 -15.94 -18.13 -28.93
CA ASN A 44 -16.54 -18.20 -27.61
C ASN A 44 -15.49 -18.32 -26.50
N LEU A 45 -14.48 -19.18 -26.68
CA LEU A 45 -13.36 -19.32 -25.73
C LEU A 45 -12.59 -18.03 -25.56
N VAL A 46 -12.32 -17.29 -26.64
CA VAL A 46 -11.64 -15.99 -26.56
C VAL A 46 -12.49 -14.99 -25.79
N TYR A 47 -13.80 -14.90 -26.07
CA TYR A 47 -14.69 -14.00 -25.33
C TYR A 47 -14.79 -14.36 -23.86
N GLN A 48 -14.90 -15.65 -23.55
CA GLN A 48 -14.94 -16.13 -22.17
C GLN A 48 -13.65 -15.77 -21.43
N ARG A 49 -12.48 -16.09 -22.00
CA ARG A 49 -11.19 -15.76 -21.37
C ARG A 49 -10.98 -14.26 -21.23
N ASN A 50 -11.42 -13.45 -22.21
CA ASN A 50 -11.33 -12.00 -22.09
C ASN A 50 -12.23 -11.46 -20.97
N ALA A 51 -13.44 -12.02 -20.81
CA ALA A 51 -14.35 -11.64 -19.73
C ALA A 51 -13.79 -12.05 -18.36
N GLU A 52 -13.28 -13.27 -18.23
CA GLU A 52 -12.62 -13.77 -17.02
C GLU A 52 -11.39 -12.92 -16.66
N ASN A 53 -10.50 -12.66 -17.63
CA ASN A 53 -9.33 -11.79 -17.42
C ASN A 53 -9.74 -10.38 -16.96
N GLN A 54 -10.77 -9.78 -17.57
CA GLN A 54 -11.22 -8.45 -17.17
C GLN A 54 -11.80 -8.45 -15.75
N GLN A 55 -12.53 -9.51 -15.38
CA GLN A 55 -13.04 -9.67 -14.02
C GLN A 55 -11.90 -9.83 -13.01
N GLU A 56 -10.89 -10.65 -13.33
CA GLU A 56 -9.71 -10.84 -12.48
C GLU A 56 -8.92 -9.55 -12.32
N LEU A 57 -8.68 -8.81 -13.40
CA LEU A 57 -7.99 -7.51 -13.36
C LEU A 57 -8.73 -6.53 -12.45
N ASN A 58 -10.04 -6.37 -12.62
CA ASN A 58 -10.85 -5.48 -11.78
C ASN A 58 -10.80 -5.89 -10.30
N ALA A 59 -10.79 -7.20 -10.00
CA ALA A 59 -10.71 -7.71 -8.64
C ALA A 59 -9.32 -7.44 -8.02
N ILE A 60 -8.26 -7.63 -8.80
CA ILE A 60 -6.87 -7.36 -8.38
C ILE A 60 -6.69 -5.86 -8.15
N ASP A 61 -7.18 -5.00 -9.05
CA ASP A 61 -7.07 -3.54 -8.91
C ASP A 61 -7.80 -3.04 -7.66
N ALA A 62 -8.99 -3.58 -7.36
CA ALA A 62 -9.72 -3.27 -6.15
C ALA A 62 -8.95 -3.72 -4.89
N ALA A 63 -8.37 -4.92 -4.91
CA ALA A 63 -7.57 -5.44 -3.81
C ALA A 63 -6.28 -4.62 -3.60
N LEU A 64 -5.61 -4.21 -4.68
CA LEU A 64 -4.42 -3.39 -4.63
C LEU A 64 -4.72 -1.99 -4.08
N SER A 65 -5.80 -1.35 -4.54
CA SER A 65 -6.25 -0.06 -4.01
C SER A 65 -6.52 -0.13 -2.51
N ARG A 66 -7.22 -1.18 -2.07
CA ARG A 66 -7.46 -1.43 -0.65
C ARG A 66 -6.17 -1.62 0.14
N ALA A 67 -5.25 -2.46 -0.34
CA ALA A 67 -3.97 -2.70 0.33
C ALA A 67 -3.12 -1.41 0.42
N SER A 68 -3.11 -0.59 -0.63
CA SER A 68 -2.44 0.71 -0.62
C SER A 68 -3.01 1.64 0.45
N ILE A 69 -4.34 1.69 0.59
CA ILE A 69 -4.99 2.48 1.65
C ILE A 69 -4.61 1.93 3.03
N GLU A 70 -4.67 0.61 3.23
CA GLU A 70 -4.29 -0.04 4.49
C GLU A 70 -2.82 0.26 4.85
N MET A 71 -1.91 0.28 3.87
CA MET A 71 -0.52 0.67 4.07
C MET A 71 -0.36 2.15 4.45
N GLN A 72 -1.07 3.05 3.78
CA GLN A 72 -1.05 4.49 4.12
C GLN A 72 -1.59 4.73 5.53
N VAL A 73 -2.68 4.05 5.90
CA VAL A 73 -3.24 4.10 7.25
C VAL A 73 -2.23 3.56 8.27
N ALA A 74 -1.59 2.42 8.01
CA ALA A 74 -0.56 1.87 8.89
C ALA A 74 0.63 2.82 9.06
N GLN A 75 1.07 3.50 8.00
CA GLN A 75 2.13 4.50 8.06
C GLN A 75 1.73 5.73 8.89
N LEU A 76 0.52 6.25 8.70
CA LEU A 76 0.00 7.38 9.46
C LEU A 76 -0.13 7.03 10.95
N LEU A 77 -0.69 5.86 11.26
CA LEU A 77 -0.80 5.36 12.64
C LEU A 77 0.57 5.13 13.27
N GLY A 78 1.54 4.61 12.52
CA GLY A 78 2.93 4.45 12.98
C GLY A 78 3.62 5.78 13.29
N GLN A 79 3.44 6.79 12.42
CA GLN A 79 3.96 8.15 12.66
C GLN A 79 3.31 8.81 13.88
N GLN A 80 1.99 8.65 14.04
CA GLN A 80 1.27 9.17 15.20
C GLN A 80 1.68 8.45 16.49
N ALA A 81 1.87 7.14 16.46
CA ALA A 81 2.36 6.37 17.60
C ALA A 81 3.79 6.81 17.98
N GLY A 82 4.70 6.94 17.01
CA GLY A 82 6.05 7.44 17.27
C GLY A 82 6.08 8.88 17.82
N TYR A 83 5.18 9.75 17.34
CA TYR A 83 5.03 11.10 17.89
C TYR A 83 4.52 11.09 19.33
N ASN A 84 3.53 10.24 19.63
CA ASN A 84 3.01 10.08 20.99
C ASN A 84 4.05 9.49 21.95
N GLU A 85 4.87 8.54 21.50
CA GLU A 85 5.98 8.00 22.28
C GLU A 85 7.03 9.08 22.58
N GLN A 86 7.37 9.91 21.60
CA GLN A 86 8.31 11.02 21.79
C GLN A 86 7.75 12.08 22.76
N LEU A 87 6.46 12.37 22.68
CA LEU A 87 5.78 13.28 23.60
C LEU A 87 5.77 12.71 25.03
N ALA A 88 5.43 11.42 25.19
CA ALA A 88 5.44 10.74 26.48
C ALA A 88 6.86 10.66 27.08
N GLN A 89 7.88 10.42 26.26
CA GLN A 89 9.28 10.46 26.71
C GLN A 89 9.71 11.86 27.13
N MET A 90 9.29 12.90 26.40
CA MET A 90 9.58 14.28 26.77
C MET A 90 8.85 14.70 28.04
N GLU A 91 7.60 14.25 28.25
CA GLU A 91 6.84 14.49 29.46
C GLU A 91 7.45 13.75 30.66
N ALA A 92 7.83 12.48 30.49
CA ALA A 92 8.56 11.73 31.52
C ALA A 92 9.91 12.36 31.88
N ALA A 93 10.67 12.82 30.88
CA ALA A 93 11.94 13.54 31.11
C ALA A 93 11.72 14.91 31.77
N ALA A 94 10.63 15.61 31.44
CA ALA A 94 10.27 16.87 32.08
C ALA A 94 9.87 16.65 33.55
N ASP A 95 9.18 15.55 33.86
CA ASP A 95 8.79 15.17 35.22
C ASP A 95 10.02 14.79 36.07
N GLU A 96 10.99 14.05 35.50
CA GLU A 96 12.26 13.76 36.19
C GLU A 96 13.08 15.04 36.48
N THR A 97 13.04 16.05 35.61
CA THR A 97 13.68 17.34 35.88
C THR A 97 12.89 18.26 36.83
N ARG A 98 11.60 17.99 37.07
CA ARG A 98 10.77 18.65 38.07
C ARG A 98 10.71 17.84 39.37
N SER A 99 11.88 17.48 39.91
CA SER A 99 12.00 17.30 41.36
C SER A 99 11.88 18.67 42.05
N GLU A 100 10.71 19.30 41.92
CA GLU A 100 10.31 20.45 42.72
C GLU A 100 10.13 19.92 44.13
N GLN A 101 11.08 20.22 45.03
CA GLN A 101 10.99 19.79 46.41
C GLN A 101 9.90 20.62 47.12
N ARG A 102 8.65 20.17 46.99
CA ARG A 102 7.50 20.84 47.58
C ARG A 102 7.59 20.73 49.09
N THR A 103 7.67 21.87 49.75
CA THR A 103 7.68 21.97 51.21
C THR A 103 6.31 22.45 51.67
N TYR A 104 5.64 21.67 52.51
CA TYR A 104 4.31 21.98 53.03
C TYR A 104 4.42 22.52 54.46
N ARG A 105 3.74 23.64 54.74
CA ARG A 105 3.61 24.22 56.09
C ARG A 105 2.13 24.37 56.42
N ILE A 106 1.73 23.95 57.61
CA ILE A 106 0.35 24.01 58.07
C ILE A 106 0.29 25.05 59.18
N LEU A 107 -0.52 26.08 58.99
CA LEU A 107 -0.85 27.07 60.01
C LEU A 107 -2.14 26.63 60.69
N ARG A 108 -2.04 26.28 61.97
CA ARG A 108 -3.16 25.85 62.80
C ARG A 108 -3.43 26.86 63.90
N THR A 109 -4.68 27.31 63.98
CA THR A 109 -5.16 28.18 65.05
C THR A 109 -5.55 27.35 66.26
N ASN A 110 -4.87 27.58 67.38
CA ASN A 110 -5.14 26.93 68.65
C ASN A 110 -6.40 27.52 69.31
N PRO A 111 -7.06 26.77 70.22
CA PRO A 111 -8.26 27.26 70.93
C PRO A 111 -8.00 28.53 71.76
N ASP A 112 -6.75 28.83 72.10
CA ASP A 112 -6.34 30.05 72.82
C ASP A 112 -6.13 31.28 71.91
N GLY A 113 -6.51 31.18 70.62
CA GLY A 113 -6.44 32.28 69.65
C GLY A 113 -5.07 32.51 69.00
N GLY A 114 -4.04 31.72 69.37
CA GLY A 114 -2.71 31.78 68.77
C GLY A 114 -2.56 30.88 67.53
N THR A 115 -1.84 31.35 66.51
CA THR A 115 -1.50 30.56 65.32
C THR A 115 -0.16 29.83 65.52
N SER A 116 -0.13 28.53 65.24
CA SER A 116 1.07 27.69 65.28
C SER A 116 1.43 27.18 63.89
N VAL A 117 2.72 27.21 63.54
CA VAL A 117 3.23 26.72 62.25
C VAL A 117 3.81 25.33 62.44
N ILE A 118 3.26 24.34 61.72
CA ILE A 118 3.69 22.95 61.74
C ILE A 118 4.26 22.60 60.36
N ILE A 119 5.39 21.90 60.30
CA ILE A 119 5.92 21.37 59.04
C ILE A 119 5.07 20.15 58.66
N GLY A 120 4.42 20.19 57.50
CA GLY A 120 3.50 19.14 57.06
C GLY A 120 4.22 18.06 56.27
N ASP A 121 3.99 16.80 56.64
CA ASP A 121 4.30 15.61 55.86
C ASP A 121 3.01 14.89 55.44
N GLU A 122 3.13 13.82 54.65
CA GLU A 122 1.98 13.04 54.15
C GLU A 122 1.18 12.35 55.29
N ALA A 123 1.79 12.16 56.47
CA ALA A 123 1.16 11.56 57.63
C ALA A 123 0.45 12.57 58.55
N THR A 124 0.57 13.86 58.29
CA THR A 124 0.01 14.90 59.16
C THR A 124 -1.49 15.10 58.91
N ALA A 125 -2.32 14.69 59.86
CA ALA A 125 -3.78 14.85 59.78
C ALA A 125 -4.21 16.33 59.83
N LEU A 126 -4.96 16.75 58.79
CA LEU A 126 -5.55 18.08 58.68
C LEU A 126 -6.82 18.20 59.53
N LYS A 127 -6.98 19.34 60.21
CA LYS A 127 -8.16 19.70 61.00
C LYS A 127 -8.95 20.82 60.29
N PRO A 128 -10.27 20.93 60.54
CA PRO A 128 -11.06 22.05 60.03
C PRO A 128 -10.45 23.39 60.50
N HIS A 129 -10.34 24.36 59.59
CA HIS A 129 -9.67 25.66 59.76
C HIS A 129 -8.13 25.64 59.75
N ASP A 130 -7.50 24.54 59.33
CA ASP A 130 -6.07 24.56 59.00
C ASP A 130 -5.83 25.28 57.66
N LEU A 131 -4.81 26.12 57.61
CA LEU A 131 -4.31 26.77 56.41
C LEU A 131 -3.05 26.05 55.94
N VAL A 132 -3.01 25.59 54.69
CA VAL A 132 -1.84 24.89 54.13
C VAL A 132 -1.11 25.81 53.16
N GLU A 133 0.13 26.15 53.49
CA GLU A 133 1.06 26.86 52.63
C GLU A 133 1.94 25.87 51.87
N ILE A 134 1.97 26.00 50.54
CA ILE A 134 2.77 25.16 49.65
C ILE A 134 3.92 26.01 49.11
N GLY A 135 5.13 25.71 49.56
CA GLY A 135 6.36 26.30 49.04
C GLY A 135 6.97 25.42 47.96
N ILE A 136 7.17 25.96 46.77
CA ILE A 136 7.91 25.29 45.70
C ILE A 136 9.34 25.83 45.74
N SER A 137 10.30 25.02 46.20
CA SER A 137 11.72 25.36 46.05
C SER A 137 12.22 24.80 44.71
N THR A 138 12.44 25.69 43.74
CA THR A 138 13.15 25.33 42.52
C THR A 138 14.64 25.48 42.83
N SER A 139 15.35 24.38 43.05
CA SER A 139 16.82 24.42 43.08
C SER A 139 17.29 24.32 41.63
N PRO A 140 17.86 25.38 41.02
CA PRO A 140 18.40 25.25 39.68
C PRO A 140 19.63 24.34 39.75
N VAL A 141 19.48 23.10 39.28
CA VAL A 141 20.62 22.22 38.99
C VAL A 141 21.51 22.95 38.00
N SER A 142 22.61 23.54 38.49
CA SER A 142 23.64 24.15 37.66
C SER A 142 24.33 23.06 36.84
N ARG A 143 23.87 22.86 35.61
CA ARG A 143 24.62 22.13 34.59
C ARG A 143 25.81 22.98 34.16
N ALA A 144 26.94 22.83 34.84
CA ALA A 144 28.21 23.41 34.44
C ALA A 144 28.60 22.88 33.04
N SER A 145 28.34 23.68 32.02
CA SER A 145 28.72 23.40 30.64
C SER A 145 30.21 23.69 30.47
N THR A 146 31.04 22.64 30.50
CA THR A 146 32.44 22.74 30.04
C THR A 146 32.42 22.87 28.52
N ARG A 147 32.44 24.12 28.02
CA ARG A 147 32.67 24.43 26.61
C ARG A 147 34.16 24.23 26.29
N GLN A 148 34.52 23.07 25.74
CA GLN A 148 35.77 22.94 25.01
C GLN A 148 35.57 23.50 23.60
N SER A 149 36.24 24.61 23.32
CA SER A 149 36.39 25.18 21.99
C SER A 149 37.28 24.29 21.13
N SER A 150 36.70 23.63 20.14
CA SER A 150 37.45 23.16 18.97
C SER A 150 36.89 23.87 17.73
N SER A 151 37.73 24.70 17.13
CA SER A 151 37.47 25.37 15.85
C SER A 151 37.58 24.35 14.72
N VAL A 152 36.47 24.07 14.04
CA VAL A 152 36.49 23.38 12.75
C VAL A 152 35.94 24.31 11.68
N THR A 153 36.84 24.69 10.78
CA THR A 153 36.61 25.46 9.56
C THR A 153 35.67 24.72 8.61
N MET A 154 34.57 25.36 8.19
CA MET A 154 33.73 24.89 7.09
C MET A 154 34.20 25.52 5.76
N PRO A 155 34.28 24.76 4.66
CA PRO A 155 34.10 25.30 3.33
C PRO A 155 32.62 25.20 2.89
N LEU A 156 32.11 26.32 2.36
CA LEU A 156 30.80 26.51 1.74
C LEU A 156 30.53 25.50 0.62
N GLN A 157 29.33 24.91 0.63
CA GLN A 157 28.65 24.40 -0.57
C GLN A 157 27.82 25.50 -1.21
N PRO A 158 27.69 25.50 -2.55
CA PRO A 158 26.40 25.80 -3.16
C PRO A 158 25.82 24.55 -3.83
N SER A 159 24.60 24.21 -3.42
CA SER A 159 23.75 23.20 -4.04
C SER A 159 23.34 23.63 -5.45
N THR A 160 23.57 22.79 -6.45
CA THR A 160 22.84 22.84 -7.73
C THR A 160 22.09 21.54 -7.93
N LEU A 161 20.77 21.59 -7.69
CA LEU A 161 19.82 20.60 -8.19
C LEU A 161 19.82 20.70 -9.72
N ALA A 162 20.29 19.64 -10.40
CA ALA A 162 20.03 19.44 -11.82
C ALA A 162 18.86 18.45 -11.96
N LEU A 163 17.70 19.00 -12.31
CA LEU A 163 16.51 18.28 -12.73
C LEU A 163 16.63 18.09 -14.25
N ASP A 164 17.17 16.96 -14.72
CA ASP A 164 17.17 16.64 -16.14
C ASP A 164 15.91 15.84 -16.50
N THR A 165 14.87 16.59 -16.84
CA THR A 165 13.75 16.12 -17.66
C THR A 165 14.25 16.02 -19.09
N THR A 166 14.69 14.83 -19.48
CA THR A 166 14.80 14.46 -20.91
C THR A 166 14.04 13.16 -21.14
N ALA A 167 12.72 13.29 -21.18
CA ALA A 167 11.84 12.39 -21.92
C ALA A 167 11.15 13.25 -22.99
N ASN A 168 11.73 13.30 -24.19
CA ASN A 168 10.92 13.36 -25.40
C ASN A 168 11.69 12.99 -26.67
N THR A 169 11.02 12.13 -27.44
CA THR A 169 11.06 12.02 -28.91
C THR A 169 12.34 11.54 -29.58
N SER A 170 12.47 10.22 -29.78
CA SER A 170 13.20 9.63 -30.92
C SER A 170 12.85 8.14 -31.12
N ILE A 171 11.59 7.81 -31.39
CA ILE A 171 11.24 6.61 -32.19
C ILE A 171 10.06 6.98 -33.09
N LEU A 172 10.34 7.68 -34.18
CA LEU A 172 9.54 7.61 -35.41
C LEU A 172 10.40 8.11 -36.57
N ARG A 173 10.50 7.28 -37.61
CA ARG A 173 10.96 7.57 -39.00
C ARG A 173 12.39 7.13 -39.36
N GLY A 174 12.47 6.06 -40.14
CA GLY A 174 13.59 5.82 -41.05
C GLY A 174 13.86 4.36 -41.43
N ASN A 175 12.92 3.70 -42.13
CA ASN A 175 13.25 2.79 -43.24
C ASN A 175 11.98 2.34 -43.98
N GLU A 176 11.39 3.27 -44.72
CA GLU A 176 10.74 2.93 -45.99
C GLU A 176 11.74 3.27 -47.09
N ALA A 177 12.38 2.24 -47.66
CA ALA A 177 13.01 2.31 -48.96
C ALA A 177 12.55 1.07 -49.74
N GLN A 178 11.43 1.30 -50.45
CA GLN A 178 11.18 0.86 -51.82
C GLN A 178 11.55 -0.58 -52.19
N HIS A 179 10.54 -1.41 -52.46
CA HIS A 179 10.52 -2.31 -53.62
C HIS A 179 9.06 -2.54 -54.06
N GLN A 180 8.70 -1.89 -55.16
CA GLN A 180 7.70 -2.29 -56.16
C GLN A 180 8.24 -1.73 -57.50
N PRO A 181 7.88 -2.26 -58.67
CA PRO A 181 6.73 -3.13 -58.97
C PRO A 181 7.05 -4.62 -59.09
#